data_AF-M4F6G6-F1
#
_entry.id   AF-M4F6G6-F1
#
_cell.length_a   1.000
_cell.length_b   1.000
_cell.length_c   1.000
_cell.angle_alpha   90.00
_cell.angle_beta   90.00
_cell.angle_gamma   90.00
#
_symmetry.space_group_name_H-M   'P 1'
#
loop_
_entity.id
_entity.type
_entity.pdbx_description
1 polymer ?
#
loop_
_entity_poly.entity_id
_entity_poly.type
_entity_poly.pdbx_seq_one_letter_code
_entity_poly.pdbx_strand_id
1 'polypeptide(L)' 'MNQIKFVQKESPLGSATESAHPARFSPDDKYSKERVLLKKRFGLLPIQGAPVKY' A
#
# COMPACT_ATOMS: atom_id res chain seq x y z
N MET A 1 -15.96 -3.42 18.94
CA MET A 1 -14.70 -3.52 19.73
C MET A 1 -13.65 -2.69 19.02
N ASN A 2 -13.55 -1.39 19.32
CA ASN A 2 -12.56 -0.52 18.70
C ASN A 2 -11.23 -0.71 19.41
N GLN A 3 -10.31 -1.44 18.78
CA GLN A 3 -8.94 -1.61 19.26
C GLN A 3 -8.21 -0.26 19.11
N ILE A 4 -8.12 0.49 20.20
CA ILE A 4 -7.31 1.71 20.27
C ILE A 4 -5.85 1.26 20.23
N LYS A 5 -5.25 1.27 19.03
CA LYS A 5 -3.81 1.13 18.89
C LYS A 5 -3.19 2.46 19.30
N PHE A 6 -2.26 2.44 20.24
CA PHE A 6 -1.47 3.60 20.61
C PHE A 6 -0.78 4.15 19.34
N VAL A 7 -1.10 5.37 18.92
CA VAL A 7 -0.51 5.99 17.72
C VAL A 7 0.82 6.61 18.10
N GLN A 8 1.88 5.80 18.05
CA GLN A 8 3.25 6.31 18.05
C GLN A 8 3.57 6.82 16.64
N LYS A 9 4.25 7.95 16.51
CA LYS A 9 4.64 8.50 15.19
C LYS A 9 5.80 7.74 14.57
N GLU A 10 6.67 7.21 15.42
CA GLU A 10 7.90 6.53 15.04
C GLU A 10 7.88 5.10 15.57
N SER A 11 8.44 4.18 14.78
CA SER A 11 8.66 2.81 15.18
C SER A 11 9.84 2.73 16.15
N PRO A 12 10.02 1.60 16.87
CA PRO A 12 11.21 1.37 17.69
C PRO A 12 12.54 1.46 16.92
N LEU A 13 12.50 1.40 15.58
CA LEU A 13 13.64 1.53 14.69
C LEU A 13 13.80 2.97 14.14
N GLY A 14 12.96 3.91 14.57
CA GLY A 14 12.99 5.32 14.14
C GLY A 14 12.33 5.58 12.77
N SER A 15 11.59 4.60 12.21
CA SER A 15 10.86 4.79 10.95
C SER A 15 9.45 5.35 11.20
N ALA A 16 8.93 6.16 10.28
CA ALA A 16 7.55 6.65 10.37
C ALA A 16 6.56 5.47 10.38
N THR A 17 5.57 5.53 11.25
CA THR A 17 4.53 4.48 11.35
C THR A 17 3.43 4.69 10.32
N GLU A 18 3.00 3.60 9.68
CA GLU A 18 1.88 3.59 8.74
C GLU A 18 0.63 2.97 9.37
N SER A 19 -0.54 3.30 8.81
CA SER A 19 -1.80 2.68 9.23
C SER A 19 -1.78 1.18 8.96
N ALA A 20 -2.13 0.38 9.97
CA ALA A 20 -2.21 -1.09 9.83
C ALA A 20 -3.40 -1.56 8.99
N HIS A 21 -4.31 -0.67 8.61
CA HIS A 21 -5.46 -0.97 7.77
C HIS A 21 -5.16 -0.62 6.32
N PRO A 22 -5.59 -1.44 5.35
CA PRO A 22 -5.42 -1.13 3.95
C PRO A 22 -6.20 0.13 3.56
N ALA A 23 -5.75 0.80 2.49
CA ALA A 23 -6.49 1.91 1.90
C ALA A 23 -7.91 1.47 1.52
N ARG A 24 -8.89 2.33 1.77
CA ARG A 24 -10.30 2.08 1.43
C ARG A 24 -10.46 2.00 -0.09
N PHE A 25 -11.30 1.07 -0.54
CA PHE A 25 -11.73 1.04 -1.94
C PHE A 25 -12.64 2.23 -2.24
N SER A 26 -12.36 2.93 -3.33
CA SER A 26 -13.19 4.01 -3.87
C SER A 26 -13.55 3.66 -5.31
N PRO A 27 -14.83 3.56 -5.68
CA PRO A 27 -15.24 3.21 -7.05
C PRO A 27 -14.67 4.17 -8.11
N ASP A 28 -14.66 5.47 -7.82
CA ASP A 28 -14.23 6.49 -8.77
C ASP A 28 -12.72 6.52 -8.99
N ASP A 29 -11.95 6.06 -8.00
CA ASP A 29 -10.48 5.96 -8.00
C ASP A 29 -9.76 6.95 -8.94
N LYS A 30 -9.96 8.25 -8.66
CA LYS A 30 -9.53 9.37 -9.53
C LYS A 30 -8.04 9.31 -9.90
N TYR A 31 -7.22 8.76 -9.00
CA TYR A 31 -5.77 8.66 -9.15
C TYR A 31 -5.28 7.25 -9.56
N SER A 32 -6.18 6.44 -10.11
CA SER A 32 -5.88 5.08 -10.59
C SER A 32 -4.76 5.06 -11.63
N LYS A 33 -4.80 6.00 -12.59
CA LYS A 33 -3.83 6.09 -13.69
C LYS A 33 -2.42 6.34 -13.16
N GLU A 34 -2.28 7.31 -12.26
CA GLU A 34 -1.05 7.72 -11.62
C GLU A 34 -0.48 6.58 -10.77
N ARG A 35 -1.34 5.91 -9.99
CA ARG A 35 -0.94 4.73 -9.20
C ARG A 35 -0.38 3.62 -10.08
N VAL A 36 -1.04 3.31 -11.20
CA VAL A 36 -0.58 2.28 -12.14
C VAL A 36 0.73 2.68 -12.82
N LEU A 37 0.86 3.93 -13.26
CA LEU A 37 2.10 4.45 -13.86
C LEU A 37 3.28 4.39 -12.88
N LEU A 38 3.06 4.76 -11.62
CA LEU A 38 4.07 4.68 -10.58
C LEU A 38 4.51 3.23 -10.37
N LYS A 39 3.57 2.29 -10.21
CA LYS A 39 3.89 0.86 -10.08
C LYS A 39 4.68 0.33 -11.28
N LYS A 40 4.35 0.74 -12.50
CA LYS A 40 5.09 0.38 -13.72
C LYS A 40 6.54 0.84 -13.68
N ARG A 41 6.78 2.12 -13.32
CA ARG A 41 8.13 2.71 -13.25
C ARG A 41 9.06 1.98 -12.28
N PHE A 42 8.51 1.48 -11.17
CA PHE A 42 9.27 0.76 -10.15
C PHE A 42 9.21 -0.77 -10.30
N GLY A 43 8.63 -1.30 -11.39
CA GLY A 43 8.56 -2.75 -11.61
C GLY A 43 7.67 -3.51 -10.62
N LEU A 44 6.70 -2.84 -9.99
CA LEU A 44 5.87 -3.39 -8.91
C LEU A 44 4.53 -3.97 -9.40
N LEU A 45 4.31 -4.08 -10.72
CA LEU A 45 3.09 -4.73 -11.20
C LEU A 45 3.20 -6.25 -11.04
N PRO A 46 2.14 -6.93 -10.59
CA PRO A 46 2.13 -8.39 -10.45
C PRO A 46 2.46 -9.13 -11.75
N ILE A 47 2.10 -8.54 -12.89
CA ILE A 47 2.29 -9.10 -14.23
C ILE A 47 3.67 -8.83 -14.83
N GLN A 48 4.53 -8.06 -14.17
CA GLN A 48 5.91 -7.81 -14.63
C GLN A 48 6.88 -8.93 -14.22
N GLY A 49 6.49 -9.81 -13.29
CA GLY A 49 7.29 -10.94 -12.82
C GLY A 49 7.09 -12.23 -13.64
N ALA A 50 7.87 -13.26 -13.34
CA ALA A 50 7.67 -14.60 -13.88
C ALA A 50 6.25 -15.09 -13.59
N PRO A 51 5.62 -15.86 -14.49
CA PRO A 51 4.26 -16.37 -14.28
C PRO A 51 4.19 -17.18 -12.98
N VAL A 52 3.15 -16.94 -12.19
CA VAL A 52 2.86 -17.70 -10.98
C VAL A 52 2.64 -19.16 -11.39
N LYS A 53 3.52 -20.07 -10.95
CA LYS A 53 3.35 -21.51 -11.10
C LYS A 53 2.45 -22.00 -9.96
N TYR A 54 1.38 -22.69 -10.31
CA TYR A 54 0.47 -23.36 -9.37
C TYR A 54 0.87 -24.81 -9.17
#